data_AF-A0A0C3A6G1-F1
#
_entry.id   AF-A0A0C3A6G1-F1
#
_cell.length_a   1.000
_cell.length_b   1.000
_cell.length_c   1.000
_cell.angle_alpha   90.00
_cell.angle_beta   90.00
_cell.angle_gamma   90.00
#
_symmetry.space_group_name_H-M   'P 1'
#
loop_
_entity.id
_entity.type
_entity.pdbx_description
1 polymer ?
#
loop_
_entity_poly.entity_id
_entity_poly.type
_entity_poly.pdbx_seq_one_letter_code
_entity_poly.pdbx_strand_id
1 'polypeptide(L)'
;MSAPLKTNTPAPLTGKHDWAHGTMDELKSGSDDEPEIYDAKVGERKQRRQAKKEAKEKEARECQQREEAERWAREEAVTIWRQEEADRWVREERRAKEEREHQEKEAAVRWEVVIKKATEMAEKRAQGDTEERQAEAAKKVQVAEEAARQREEAEASKQKLVVMKKRVREENVVAGPSGMPGPGLRTGAECKRDLENKRQRTCMQCMRHKEKCKWPEVVGLVSGSGSGDVKGKGKAVATSPRAGEKKKRVKTSRSSQSPLTRPGPGLVENLTEAQWYTASVCAASGMAVGTLVDECNFLRFEGVGLGEEGEEEETDMEAVDQEAVEQEVAELQKEILEPQPSDDEM
;
A
#
# COMPACT_ATOMS: atom_id res chain seq x y z
N MET A 1 31.95 -6.53 28.74
CA MET A 1 32.42 -6.11 30.08
C MET A 1 33.93 -6.31 30.12
N SER A 2 34.71 -5.31 29.70
CA SER A 2 36.18 -5.40 29.65
C SER A 2 36.77 -4.59 30.80
N ALA A 3 37.66 -5.22 31.58
CA ALA A 3 38.30 -4.62 32.75
C ALA A 3 39.31 -3.52 32.36
N PRO A 4 39.46 -2.45 33.16
CA PRO A 4 40.43 -1.40 32.89
C PRO A 4 41.86 -1.85 33.21
N LEU A 5 42.74 -1.83 32.21
CA LEU A 5 44.18 -2.03 32.36
C LEU A 5 44.77 -0.91 33.22
N LYS A 6 45.34 -1.25 34.38
CA LYS A 6 46.14 -0.35 35.22
C LYS A 6 47.50 -0.10 34.54
N THR A 7 47.66 1.07 33.94
CA THR A 7 48.96 1.58 33.50
C THR A 7 49.76 2.08 34.70
N ASN A 8 50.76 1.31 35.12
CA ASN A 8 51.78 1.76 36.07
C ASN A 8 52.72 2.74 35.37
N THR A 9 52.53 4.04 35.59
CA THR A 9 53.50 5.07 35.19
C THR A 9 54.68 5.04 36.16
N PRO A 10 55.92 4.73 35.71
CA PRO A 10 57.09 4.79 36.59
C PRO A 10 57.41 6.25 36.94
N ALA A 11 57.63 6.49 38.23
CA ALA A 11 57.96 7.81 38.77
C ALA A 11 59.36 8.27 38.28
N PRO A 12 59.53 9.56 37.93
CA PRO A 12 60.83 10.10 37.56
C PRO A 12 61.77 10.13 38.78
N LEU A 13 62.84 9.33 38.73
CA LEU A 13 63.96 9.38 39.67
C LEU A 13 64.73 10.70 39.46
N THR A 14 64.41 11.71 40.27
CA THR A 14 65.19 12.95 40.38
C THR A 14 66.45 12.68 41.20
N GLY A 15 67.41 11.96 40.62
CA GLY A 15 68.76 11.83 41.16
C GLY A 15 69.55 13.11 40.88
N LYS A 16 69.72 13.96 41.89
CA LYS A 16 70.68 15.07 41.87
C LYS A 16 72.09 14.49 41.86
N HIS A 17 72.75 14.48 40.70
CA HIS A 17 74.19 14.29 40.65
C HIS A 17 74.87 15.67 40.80
N ASP A 18 75.50 15.87 41.95
CA ASP A 18 76.36 17.02 42.24
C ASP A 18 77.66 16.93 41.41
N TRP A 19 77.70 17.63 40.28
CA TRP A 19 78.88 17.71 39.41
C TRP A 19 79.93 18.76 39.86
N ALA A 20 79.92 19.17 41.12
CA ALA A 20 80.61 20.39 41.55
C ALA A 20 82.08 20.25 41.97
N HIS A 21 82.71 19.06 41.97
CA HIS A 21 84.01 18.90 42.66
C HIS A 21 85.17 18.22 41.90
N GLY A 22 85.06 18.03 40.58
CA GLY A 22 85.93 17.05 39.91
C GLY A 22 87.13 17.50 39.07
N THR A 23 87.39 18.79 38.79
CA THR A 23 88.40 19.13 37.74
C THR A 23 89.07 20.51 37.92
N MET A 24 89.77 20.75 39.03
CA MET A 24 90.57 21.98 39.21
C MET A 24 92.09 21.78 39.35
N ASP A 25 92.62 20.56 39.17
CA ASP A 25 94.01 20.26 39.57
C ASP A 25 95.00 19.84 38.45
N GLU A 26 94.73 20.13 37.18
CA GLU A 26 95.68 19.83 36.09
C GLU A 26 95.82 20.97 35.05
N LEU A 27 96.13 22.19 35.51
CA LEU A 27 96.46 23.31 34.61
C LEU A 27 97.81 23.96 34.98
N LYS A 28 98.90 23.18 35.00
CA LYS A 28 100.28 23.71 35.13
C LYS A 28 101.37 22.93 34.38
N SER A 29 101.10 22.48 33.16
CA SER A 29 102.16 22.05 32.24
C SER A 29 102.05 22.84 30.94
N GLY A 30 102.71 23.99 30.90
CA GLY A 30 102.92 24.76 29.67
C GLY A 30 103.99 24.07 28.83
N SER A 31 103.55 23.22 27.91
CA SER A 31 104.36 22.87 26.74
C SER A 31 104.11 23.96 25.68
N ASP A 32 105.18 24.67 25.32
CA ASP A 32 105.22 25.44 24.07
C ASP A 32 105.18 24.43 22.92
N ASP A 33 103.97 24.00 22.56
CA ASP A 33 103.72 23.15 21.41
C ASP A 33 104.23 23.88 20.15
N GLU A 34 105.07 23.21 19.36
CA GLU A 34 105.55 23.70 18.06
C GLU A 34 104.37 24.12 17.15
N PRO A 35 104.53 25.19 16.34
CA PRO A 35 103.47 25.74 15.50
C PRO A 35 102.83 24.70 14.55
N GLU A 36 103.56 23.65 14.17
CA GLU A 36 103.05 22.55 13.33
C GLU A 36 101.95 21.73 14.02
N ILE A 37 102.04 21.51 15.34
CA ILE A 37 101.04 20.77 16.12
C ILE A 37 99.73 21.56 16.20
N TYR A 38 99.83 22.89 16.27
CA TYR A 38 98.66 23.76 16.28
C TYR A 38 97.92 23.72 14.94
N ASP A 39 98.62 23.85 13.82
CA ASP A 39 98.03 23.82 12.48
C ASP A 39 97.37 22.47 12.17
N ALA A 40 97.98 21.36 12.58
CA ALA A 40 97.38 20.03 12.47
C ALA A 40 96.06 19.91 13.27
N LYS A 41 96.05 20.37 14.54
CA LYS A 41 94.86 20.37 15.41
C LYS A 41 93.74 21.26 14.84
N VAL A 42 94.08 22.41 14.25
CA VAL A 42 93.11 23.30 13.60
C VAL A 42 92.54 22.66 12.33
N GLY A 43 93.40 22.01 11.52
CA GLY A 43 92.99 21.25 10.34
C GLY A 43 92.01 20.14 10.67
N GLU A 44 92.32 19.31 11.67
CA GLU A 44 91.45 18.22 12.13
C GLU A 44 90.09 18.74 12.63
N ARG A 45 90.09 19.80 13.46
CA ARG A 45 88.85 20.44 13.92
C ARG A 45 88.01 20.97 12.76
N LYS A 46 88.63 21.54 11.73
CA LYS A 46 87.94 22.01 10.52
C LYS A 46 87.32 20.85 9.74
N GLN A 47 88.08 19.78 9.51
CA GLN A 47 87.58 18.56 8.85
C GLN A 47 86.42 17.93 9.64
N ARG A 48 86.55 17.79 10.96
CA ARG A 48 85.48 17.26 11.82
C ARG A 48 84.22 18.13 11.78
N ARG A 49 84.37 19.46 11.75
CA ARG A 49 83.23 20.39 11.61
C ARG A 49 82.54 20.22 10.25
N GLN A 50 83.31 20.07 9.17
CA GLN A 50 82.77 19.85 7.84
C GLN A 50 82.05 18.49 7.75
N ALA A 51 82.68 17.40 8.19
CA ALA A 51 82.07 16.08 8.22
C ALA A 51 80.78 16.06 9.07
N LYS A 52 80.77 16.75 10.21
CA LYS A 52 79.55 16.90 11.04
C LYS A 52 78.45 17.68 10.32
N LYS A 53 78.80 18.69 9.52
CA LYS A 53 77.84 19.48 8.73
C LYS A 53 77.23 18.61 7.62
N GLU A 54 78.07 17.88 6.89
CA GLU A 54 77.65 16.97 5.81
C GLU A 54 76.78 15.83 6.36
N ALA A 55 77.13 15.24 7.50
CA ALA A 55 76.32 14.21 8.16
C ALA A 55 74.93 14.72 8.55
N LYS A 56 74.85 15.93 9.13
CA LYS A 56 73.55 16.56 9.47
C LYS A 56 72.71 16.89 8.25
N GLU A 57 73.32 17.34 7.17
CA GLU A 57 72.62 17.63 5.93
C GLU A 57 72.08 16.35 5.30
N LYS A 58 72.86 15.26 5.31
CA LYS A 58 72.41 13.95 4.85
C LYS A 58 71.23 13.42 5.68
N GLU A 59 71.34 13.50 7.01
CA GLU A 59 70.25 13.12 7.93
C GLU A 59 68.97 13.93 7.67
N ALA A 60 69.09 15.24 7.44
CA ALA A 60 67.95 16.10 7.13
C ALA A 60 67.27 15.69 5.81
N ARG A 61 68.05 15.37 4.77
CA ARG A 61 67.51 14.89 3.48
C ARG A 61 66.82 13.53 3.61
N GLU A 62 67.41 12.59 4.36
CA GLU A 62 66.81 11.28 4.61
C GLU A 62 65.52 11.39 5.43
N CYS A 63 65.50 12.28 6.43
CA CYS A 63 64.32 12.58 7.22
C CYS A 63 63.19 13.15 6.35
N GLN A 64 63.51 14.12 5.49
CA GLN A 64 62.55 14.71 4.55
C GLN A 64 61.98 13.64 3.59
N GLN A 65 62.83 12.79 3.01
CA GLN A 65 62.39 11.71 2.12
C GLN A 65 61.46 10.73 2.83
N ARG A 66 61.72 10.41 4.11
CA ARG A 66 60.86 9.56 4.91
C ARG A 66 59.51 10.20 5.17
N GLU A 67 59.47 11.49 5.49
CA GLU A 67 58.21 12.23 5.71
C GLU A 67 57.37 12.33 4.42
N GLU A 68 58.02 12.55 3.28
CA GLU A 68 57.35 12.57 1.97
C GLU A 68 56.79 11.18 1.60
N ALA A 69 57.56 10.12 1.83
CA ALA A 69 57.11 8.74 1.61
C ALA A 69 55.95 8.36 2.55
N GLU A 70 56.00 8.78 3.83
CA GLU A 70 54.92 8.54 4.78
C GLU A 70 53.65 9.33 4.40
N ARG A 71 53.79 10.58 3.95
CA ARG A 71 52.67 11.37 3.45
C ARG A 71 52.02 10.69 2.25
N TRP A 72 52.83 10.24 1.28
CA TRP A 72 52.33 9.53 0.11
C TRP A 72 51.58 8.26 0.49
N ALA A 73 52.14 7.45 1.39
CA ALA A 73 51.49 6.24 1.88
C ALA A 73 50.14 6.53 2.58
N ARG A 74 50.04 7.63 3.32
CA ARG A 74 48.78 8.07 3.95
C ARG A 74 47.76 8.53 2.92
N GLU A 75 48.18 9.26 1.90
CA GLU A 75 47.29 9.71 0.82
C GLU A 75 46.76 8.53 0.01
N GLU A 76 47.62 7.55 -0.31
CA GLU A 76 47.22 6.30 -0.99
C GLU A 76 46.28 5.45 -0.13
N ALA A 77 46.51 5.36 1.19
CA ALA A 77 45.58 4.68 2.08
C ALA A 77 44.19 5.34 2.10
N VAL A 78 44.12 6.67 2.03
CA VAL A 78 42.85 7.41 1.98
C VAL A 78 42.12 7.18 0.67
N THR A 79 42.83 7.12 -0.46
CA THR A 79 42.20 6.86 -1.77
C THR A 79 41.66 5.43 -1.85
N ILE A 80 42.43 4.44 -1.38
CA ILE A 80 41.99 3.04 -1.31
C ILE A 80 40.74 2.93 -0.42
N TRP A 81 40.76 3.54 0.76
CA TRP A 81 39.61 3.48 1.67
C TRP A 81 38.33 4.08 1.06
N ARG A 82 38.44 5.22 0.37
CA ARG A 82 37.30 5.83 -0.35
C ARG A 82 36.78 4.93 -1.47
N GLN A 83 37.67 4.26 -2.18
CA GLN A 83 37.28 3.32 -3.23
C GLN A 83 36.56 2.10 -2.65
N GLU A 84 37.08 1.51 -1.57
CA GLU A 84 36.42 0.40 -0.87
C GLU A 84 35.04 0.78 -0.33
N GLU A 85 34.86 2.02 0.13
CA GLU A 85 33.57 2.55 0.58
C GLU A 85 32.59 2.70 -0.58
N ALA A 86 33.03 3.23 -1.73
CA ALA A 86 32.22 3.29 -2.94
C ALA A 86 31.80 1.89 -3.43
N ASP A 87 32.73 0.93 -3.45
CA ASP A 87 32.45 -0.45 -3.84
C ASP A 87 31.53 -1.18 -2.85
N ARG A 88 31.59 -0.83 -1.56
CA ARG A 88 30.63 -1.29 -0.56
C ARG A 88 29.24 -0.75 -0.86
N TRP A 89 29.13 0.54 -1.12
CA TRP A 89 27.86 1.19 -1.41
C TRP A 89 27.18 0.61 -2.66
N VAL A 90 27.92 0.42 -3.76
CA VAL A 90 27.41 -0.23 -4.99
C VAL A 90 26.92 -1.66 -4.73
N ARG A 91 27.61 -2.42 -3.86
CA ARG A 91 27.16 -3.77 -3.48
C ARG A 91 25.89 -3.75 -2.64
N GLU A 92 25.74 -2.79 -1.74
CA GLU A 92 24.53 -2.63 -0.92
C GLU A 92 23.35 -2.20 -1.78
N GLU A 93 23.54 -1.26 -2.70
CA GLU A 93 22.51 -0.83 -3.66
C GLU A 93 22.05 -1.99 -4.54
N ARG A 94 22.98 -2.82 -5.03
CA ARG A 94 22.65 -4.03 -5.79
C ARG A 94 21.77 -5.00 -4.98
N ARG A 95 22.13 -5.28 -3.73
CA ARG A 95 21.34 -6.16 -2.86
C ARG A 95 19.95 -5.59 -2.59
N ALA A 96 19.85 -4.29 -2.34
CA ALA A 96 18.56 -3.63 -2.13
C ALA A 96 17.67 -3.72 -3.39
N LYS A 97 18.26 -3.64 -4.59
CA LYS A 97 17.53 -3.84 -5.85
C LYS A 97 17.05 -5.28 -6.03
N GLU A 98 17.91 -6.26 -5.76
CA GLU A 98 17.55 -7.69 -5.83
C GLU A 98 16.44 -8.04 -4.81
N GLU A 99 16.49 -7.48 -3.60
CA GLU A 99 15.46 -7.69 -2.58
C GLU A 99 14.11 -7.08 -2.99
N ARG A 100 14.10 -5.88 -3.59
CA ARG A 100 12.88 -5.29 -4.15
C ARG A 100 12.30 -6.14 -5.27
N GLU A 101 13.12 -6.60 -6.20
CA GLU A 101 12.67 -7.49 -7.28
C GLU A 101 12.09 -8.80 -6.74
N HIS A 102 12.69 -9.35 -5.67
CA HIS A 102 12.14 -10.53 -4.99
C HIS A 102 10.77 -10.24 -4.37
N GLN A 103 10.61 -9.12 -3.65
CA GLN A 103 9.33 -8.72 -3.07
C GLN A 103 8.25 -8.48 -4.13
N GLU A 104 8.61 -7.86 -5.26
CA GLU A 104 7.69 -7.67 -6.39
C GLU A 104 7.24 -9.01 -7.00
N LYS A 105 8.15 -9.97 -7.16
CA LYS A 105 7.81 -11.33 -7.61
C LYS A 105 6.90 -12.05 -6.63
N GLU A 106 7.17 -11.96 -5.33
CA GLU A 106 6.31 -12.55 -4.30
C GLU A 106 4.92 -11.90 -4.29
N ALA A 107 4.85 -10.57 -4.44
CA ALA A 107 3.58 -9.85 -4.56
C ALA A 107 2.79 -10.28 -5.80
N ALA A 108 3.46 -10.43 -6.94
CA ALA A 108 2.84 -10.92 -8.18
C ALA A 108 2.27 -12.33 -8.01
N VAL A 109 3.03 -13.26 -7.42
CA VAL A 109 2.55 -14.63 -7.13
C VAL A 109 1.35 -14.62 -6.19
N ARG A 110 1.34 -13.76 -5.16
CA ARG A 110 0.18 -13.62 -4.27
C ARG A 110 -1.05 -13.11 -5.02
N TRP A 111 -0.88 -12.11 -5.89
CA TRP A 111 -1.95 -11.60 -6.74
C TRP A 111 -2.51 -12.67 -7.68
N GLU A 112 -1.66 -13.47 -8.31
CA GLU A 112 -2.11 -14.59 -9.16
C GLU A 112 -2.95 -15.60 -8.37
N VAL A 113 -2.58 -15.92 -7.13
CA VAL A 113 -3.37 -16.81 -6.26
C VAL A 113 -4.73 -16.20 -5.94
N VAL A 114 -4.79 -14.90 -5.66
CA VAL A 114 -6.04 -14.19 -5.38
C VAL A 114 -6.96 -14.20 -6.61
N ILE A 115 -6.43 -13.87 -7.79
CA ILE A 115 -7.17 -13.90 -9.06
C ILE A 115 -7.71 -15.30 -9.33
N LYS A 116 -6.85 -16.33 -9.20
CA LYS A 116 -7.26 -17.73 -9.41
C LYS A 116 -8.36 -18.17 -8.45
N LYS A 117 -8.30 -17.73 -7.19
CA LYS A 117 -9.36 -18.04 -6.21
C LYS A 117 -10.67 -17.31 -6.56
N ALA A 118 -10.58 -16.06 -6.99
CA ALA A 118 -11.75 -15.29 -7.42
C ALA A 118 -12.42 -15.91 -8.65
N THR A 119 -11.65 -16.34 -9.64
CA THR A 119 -12.18 -17.03 -10.84
C THR A 119 -12.80 -18.37 -10.50
N GLU A 120 -12.17 -19.19 -9.63
CA GLU A 120 -12.74 -20.46 -9.16
C GLU A 120 -14.08 -20.24 -8.42
N MET A 121 -14.18 -19.20 -7.60
CA MET A 121 -15.44 -18.86 -6.91
C MET A 121 -16.52 -18.38 -7.89
N ALA A 122 -16.14 -17.59 -8.90
CA ALA A 122 -17.07 -17.14 -9.93
C ALA A 122 -17.60 -18.31 -10.77
N GLU A 123 -16.73 -19.25 -11.15
CA GLU A 123 -17.10 -20.48 -11.86
C GLU A 123 -18.07 -21.34 -11.04
N LYS A 124 -17.81 -21.53 -9.74
CA LYS A 124 -18.72 -22.26 -8.85
C LYS A 124 -20.10 -21.61 -8.72
N ARG A 125 -20.17 -20.27 -8.71
CA ARG A 125 -21.45 -19.54 -8.72
C ARG A 125 -22.20 -19.73 -10.03
N ALA A 126 -21.51 -19.60 -11.16
CA ALA A 126 -22.11 -19.82 -12.48
C ALA A 126 -22.64 -21.26 -12.62
N GLN A 127 -21.90 -22.25 -12.13
CA GLN A 127 -22.37 -23.64 -12.10
C GLN A 127 -23.63 -23.78 -11.22
N GLY A 128 -23.62 -23.21 -10.00
CA GLY A 128 -24.79 -23.22 -9.12
C GLY A 128 -26.04 -22.61 -9.75
N ASP A 129 -25.90 -21.46 -10.43
CA ASP A 129 -27.01 -20.79 -11.12
C ASP A 129 -27.58 -21.62 -12.27
N THR A 130 -26.73 -22.32 -13.02
CA THR A 130 -27.18 -23.22 -14.10
C THR A 130 -27.89 -24.46 -13.57
N GLU A 131 -27.38 -25.08 -12.50
CA GLU A 131 -28.03 -26.20 -11.83
C GLU A 131 -29.39 -25.79 -11.23
N GLU A 132 -29.47 -24.61 -10.62
CA GLU A 132 -30.73 -24.06 -10.10
C GLU A 132 -31.76 -23.84 -11.22
N ARG A 133 -31.36 -23.22 -12.34
CA ARG A 133 -32.24 -23.02 -13.52
C ARG A 133 -32.72 -24.35 -14.11
N GLN A 134 -31.85 -25.36 -14.18
CA GLN A 134 -32.23 -26.69 -14.65
C GLN A 134 -33.25 -27.36 -13.70
N ALA A 135 -33.04 -27.26 -12.39
CA ALA A 135 -33.97 -27.77 -11.39
C ALA A 135 -35.33 -27.04 -11.44
N GLU A 136 -35.34 -25.73 -11.65
CA GLU A 136 -36.56 -24.94 -11.82
C GLU A 136 -37.31 -25.35 -13.10
N ALA A 137 -36.60 -25.52 -14.22
CA ALA A 137 -37.18 -25.97 -15.48
C ALA A 137 -37.79 -27.39 -15.35
N ALA A 138 -37.10 -28.32 -14.69
CA ALA A 138 -37.60 -29.66 -14.43
C ALA A 138 -38.90 -29.64 -13.58
N LYS A 139 -38.95 -28.80 -12.53
CA LYS A 139 -40.17 -28.60 -11.72
C LYS A 139 -41.32 -28.06 -12.56
N LYS A 140 -41.07 -27.10 -13.46
CA LYS A 140 -42.10 -26.55 -14.36
C LYS A 140 -42.65 -27.60 -15.32
N VAL A 141 -41.79 -28.46 -15.87
CA VAL A 141 -42.21 -29.58 -16.74
C VAL A 141 -43.09 -30.57 -15.96
N GLN A 142 -42.69 -30.94 -14.74
CA GLN A 142 -43.46 -31.86 -13.89
C GLN A 142 -44.85 -31.30 -13.56
N VAL A 143 -44.94 -30.02 -13.21
CA VAL A 143 -46.23 -29.34 -12.95
C VAL A 143 -47.11 -29.31 -14.21
N ALA A 144 -46.52 -29.06 -15.38
CA ALA A 144 -47.24 -29.08 -16.65
C ALA A 144 -47.78 -30.48 -17.01
N GLU A 145 -46.98 -31.52 -16.75
CA GLU A 145 -47.40 -32.92 -16.97
C GLU A 145 -48.55 -33.31 -16.03
N GLU A 146 -48.48 -32.95 -14.75
CA GLU A 146 -49.55 -33.21 -13.79
C GLU A 146 -50.84 -32.47 -14.18
N ALA A 147 -50.74 -31.21 -14.61
CA ALA A 147 -51.87 -30.44 -15.10
C ALA A 147 -52.50 -31.05 -16.36
N ALA A 148 -51.68 -31.58 -17.28
CA ALA A 148 -52.16 -32.31 -18.46
C ALA A 148 -52.93 -33.57 -18.06
N ARG A 149 -52.40 -34.35 -17.11
CA ARG A 149 -53.06 -35.55 -16.58
C ARG A 149 -54.40 -35.24 -15.92
N GLN A 150 -54.47 -34.19 -15.09
CA GLN A 150 -55.73 -33.75 -14.49
C GLN A 150 -56.77 -33.33 -15.53
N ARG A 151 -56.32 -32.71 -16.64
CA ARG A 151 -57.20 -32.34 -17.74
C ARG A 151 -57.76 -33.57 -18.46
N GLU A 152 -56.91 -34.56 -18.76
CA GLU A 152 -57.34 -35.83 -19.36
C GLU A 152 -58.34 -36.56 -18.46
N GLU A 153 -58.10 -36.63 -17.15
CA GLU A 153 -59.03 -37.23 -16.19
C GLU A 153 -60.38 -36.49 -16.14
N ALA A 154 -60.36 -35.15 -16.18
CA ALA A 154 -61.57 -34.34 -16.23
C ALA A 154 -62.36 -34.56 -17.53
N GLU A 155 -61.66 -34.69 -18.67
CA GLU A 155 -62.27 -35.02 -19.96
C GLU A 155 -62.86 -36.43 -19.99
N ALA A 156 -62.15 -37.42 -19.43
CA ALA A 156 -62.66 -38.79 -19.26
C ALA A 156 -63.90 -38.83 -18.34
N SER A 157 -63.89 -38.06 -17.24
CA SER A 157 -65.05 -37.93 -16.34
C SER A 157 -66.25 -37.28 -17.04
N LYS A 158 -66.03 -36.24 -17.87
CA LYS A 158 -67.08 -35.66 -18.71
C LYS A 158 -67.69 -36.69 -19.65
N GLN A 159 -66.87 -37.49 -20.33
CA GLN A 159 -67.37 -38.57 -21.20
C GLN A 159 -68.20 -39.59 -20.40
N LYS A 160 -67.74 -39.99 -19.22
CA LYS A 160 -68.47 -40.91 -18.33
C LYS A 160 -69.82 -40.33 -17.89
N LEU A 161 -69.87 -39.04 -17.55
CA LEU A 161 -71.10 -38.33 -17.20
C LEU A 161 -72.08 -38.26 -18.38
N VAL A 162 -71.59 -38.00 -19.60
CA VAL A 162 -72.42 -37.99 -20.82
C VAL A 162 -73.08 -39.35 -21.06
N VAL A 163 -72.32 -40.45 -20.90
CA VAL A 163 -72.85 -41.82 -20.99
C VAL A 163 -73.91 -42.08 -19.91
N MET A 164 -73.64 -41.72 -18.65
CA MET A 164 -74.61 -41.85 -17.56
C MET A 164 -75.87 -41.02 -17.79
N LYS A 165 -75.74 -39.77 -18.26
CA LYS A 165 -76.89 -38.89 -18.54
C LYS A 165 -77.77 -39.47 -19.63
N LYS A 166 -77.18 -40.11 -20.66
CA LYS A 166 -77.92 -40.77 -21.73
C LYS A 166 -78.76 -41.93 -21.15
N ARG A 167 -78.20 -42.72 -20.23
CA ARG A 167 -78.89 -43.79 -19.50
C ARG A 167 -80.01 -43.26 -18.57
N VAL A 168 -79.75 -42.19 -17.83
CA VAL A 168 -80.75 -41.54 -16.95
C VAL A 168 -81.91 -40.93 -17.76
N ARG A 169 -81.64 -40.39 -18.95
CA ARG A 169 -82.69 -39.86 -19.83
C ARG A 169 -83.55 -40.97 -20.43
N GLU A 170 -82.98 -42.16 -20.63
CA GLU A 170 -83.70 -43.36 -21.06
C GLU A 170 -84.60 -43.92 -19.93
N GLU A 171 -84.13 -43.93 -18.68
CA GLU A 171 -84.96 -44.31 -17.51
C GLU A 171 -86.05 -43.28 -17.16
N ASN A 172 -85.82 -41.98 -17.34
CA ASN A 172 -86.79 -40.93 -16.97
C ASN A 172 -87.94 -40.72 -17.98
N VAL A 173 -87.99 -41.45 -19.11
CA VAL A 173 -89.17 -41.43 -20.00
C VAL A 173 -90.42 -42.00 -19.30
N VAL A 174 -90.28 -42.68 -18.16
CA VAL A 174 -91.39 -43.28 -17.39
C VAL A 174 -91.95 -42.36 -16.29
N ALA A 175 -91.29 -41.25 -15.92
CA ALA A 175 -91.76 -40.35 -14.86
C ALA A 175 -92.02 -38.94 -15.38
N GLY A 176 -93.30 -38.58 -15.48
CA GLY A 176 -93.77 -37.27 -15.97
C GLY A 176 -93.30 -36.08 -15.13
N PRO A 177 -93.21 -34.88 -15.73
CA PRO A 177 -92.60 -33.72 -15.10
C PRO A 177 -93.58 -33.07 -14.11
N SER A 178 -93.20 -33.04 -12.83
CA SER A 178 -93.86 -32.27 -11.77
C SER A 178 -92.83 -31.37 -11.09
N GLY A 179 -93.07 -30.06 -11.12
CA GLY A 179 -92.39 -29.12 -10.23
C GLY A 179 -91.80 -27.88 -10.88
N MET A 180 -92.41 -26.73 -10.59
CA MET A 180 -92.09 -25.38 -11.04
C MET A 180 -90.70 -24.86 -10.60
N PRO A 181 -90.09 -23.90 -11.31
CA PRO A 181 -88.89 -23.20 -10.88
C PRO A 181 -89.27 -22.10 -9.87
N GLY A 182 -88.77 -22.22 -8.64
CA GLY A 182 -88.87 -21.18 -7.62
C GLY A 182 -87.79 -20.09 -7.81
N PRO A 183 -88.16 -18.80 -7.79
CA PRO A 183 -87.22 -17.68 -7.79
C PRO A 183 -86.71 -17.46 -6.35
N GLY A 184 -85.41 -17.63 -6.12
CA GLY A 184 -84.86 -17.61 -4.77
C GLY A 184 -83.51 -16.93 -4.63
N LEU A 185 -83.56 -15.65 -4.25
CA LEU A 185 -82.66 -15.02 -3.27
C LEU A 185 -81.20 -14.77 -3.69
N ARG A 186 -80.96 -13.57 -4.24
CA ARG A 186 -79.69 -12.87 -4.05
C ARG A 186 -79.60 -12.39 -2.61
N THR A 187 -78.99 -13.18 -1.73
CA THR A 187 -78.62 -12.74 -0.38
C THR A 187 -77.35 -11.90 -0.49
N GLY A 188 -77.50 -10.58 -0.47
CA GLY A 188 -76.41 -9.65 -0.20
C GLY A 188 -75.99 -9.80 1.26
N ALA A 189 -74.93 -10.56 1.52
CA ALA A 189 -74.32 -10.62 2.83
C ALA A 189 -73.56 -9.31 3.09
N GLU A 190 -73.96 -8.58 4.13
CA GLU A 190 -73.21 -7.43 4.63
C GLU A 190 -71.85 -7.90 5.17
N CYS A 191 -70.78 -7.34 4.62
CA CYS A 191 -69.41 -7.67 5.00
C CYS A 191 -69.06 -7.01 6.34
N LYS A 192 -69.35 -7.66 7.47
CA LYS A 192 -68.87 -7.21 8.78
C LYS A 192 -67.33 -7.28 8.81
N ARG A 193 -66.68 -6.13 9.03
CA ARG A 193 -65.23 -6.03 9.21
C ARG A 193 -64.85 -6.54 10.60
N ASP A 194 -63.96 -7.52 10.68
CA ASP A 194 -63.09 -7.69 11.85
C ASP A 194 -61.97 -6.65 11.78
N LEU A 195 -61.88 -5.79 12.80
CA LEU A 195 -60.93 -4.67 12.85
C LEU A 195 -59.47 -5.08 13.11
N GLU A 196 -59.20 -6.35 13.41
CA GLU A 196 -57.90 -6.82 13.90
C GLU A 196 -56.92 -7.28 12.82
N ASN A 197 -57.36 -7.50 11.57
CA ASN A 197 -56.47 -8.06 10.53
C ASN A 197 -56.07 -7.04 9.45
N LYS A 198 -55.05 -6.22 9.76
CA LYS A 198 -54.54 -5.15 8.89
C LYS A 198 -53.65 -5.63 7.72
N ARG A 199 -53.28 -6.91 7.63
CA ARG A 199 -52.26 -7.37 6.65
C ARG A 199 -52.79 -8.15 5.44
N GLN A 200 -54.07 -8.48 5.35
CA GLN A 200 -54.64 -9.15 4.15
C GLN A 200 -55.21 -8.15 3.13
N ARG A 201 -54.79 -8.25 1.85
CA ARG A 201 -55.13 -7.34 0.73
C ARG A 201 -56.48 -7.63 0.03
N THR A 202 -57.08 -8.78 0.31
CA THR A 202 -58.34 -9.25 -0.29
C THR A 202 -59.43 -9.46 0.77
N CYS A 203 -60.68 -9.10 0.46
CA CYS A 203 -61.81 -9.37 1.35
C CYS A 203 -62.23 -10.85 1.22
N MET A 204 -62.19 -11.62 2.31
CA MET A 204 -62.49 -13.06 2.27
C MET A 204 -63.93 -13.39 1.82
N GLN A 205 -64.90 -12.49 2.03
CA GLN A 205 -66.30 -12.75 1.67
C GLN A 205 -66.65 -12.44 0.21
N CYS A 206 -65.94 -11.51 -0.45
CA CYS A 206 -66.25 -11.14 -1.84
C CYS A 206 -65.09 -11.32 -2.81
N MET A 207 -63.92 -11.76 -2.33
CA MET A 207 -62.67 -11.97 -3.06
C MET A 207 -62.17 -10.78 -3.90
N ARG A 208 -62.74 -9.59 -3.72
CA ARG A 208 -62.31 -8.36 -4.42
C ARG A 208 -61.22 -7.63 -3.63
N HIS A 209 -60.37 -6.89 -4.35
CA HIS A 209 -59.39 -5.96 -3.78
C HIS A 209 -60.08 -4.87 -2.95
N LYS A 210 -59.57 -4.60 -1.74
CA LYS A 210 -60.18 -3.68 -0.76
C LYS A 210 -60.50 -2.28 -1.30
N GLU A 211 -59.74 -1.80 -2.27
CA GLU A 211 -59.85 -0.43 -2.83
C GLU A 211 -61.10 -0.21 -3.69
N LYS A 212 -61.73 -1.28 -4.20
CA LYS A 212 -62.93 -1.19 -5.05
C LYS A 212 -64.22 -1.52 -4.31
N CYS A 213 -64.16 -1.76 -3.00
CA CYS A 213 -65.32 -2.06 -2.18
C CYS A 213 -65.94 -0.73 -1.69
N LYS A 214 -66.94 -0.23 -2.43
CA LYS A 214 -67.65 1.01 -2.10
C LYS A 214 -68.49 0.81 -0.84
N TRP A 215 -68.11 1.48 0.24
CA TRP A 215 -68.94 1.66 1.43
C TRP A 215 -69.69 3.00 1.33
N PRO A 216 -70.92 3.12 1.86
CA PRO A 216 -71.56 4.41 2.04
C PRO A 216 -70.79 5.23 3.09
N GLU A 217 -70.29 6.39 2.69
CA GLU A 217 -69.58 7.35 3.55
C GLU A 217 -70.49 7.81 4.70
N VAL A 218 -70.18 7.36 5.92
CA VAL A 218 -70.69 7.98 7.14
C VAL A 218 -69.71 9.08 7.53
N VAL A 219 -70.17 10.31 7.35
CA VAL A 219 -69.58 11.58 7.79
C VAL A 219 -69.20 11.52 9.27
N GLY A 220 -67.95 11.81 9.61
CA GLY A 220 -67.56 11.93 11.01
C GLY A 220 -66.07 12.12 11.30
N LEU A 221 -65.68 13.40 11.36
CA LEU A 221 -64.75 14.01 12.32
C LEU A 221 -63.22 14.02 12.07
N VAL A 222 -62.78 15.25 11.78
CA VAL A 222 -61.65 16.00 12.37
C VAL A 222 -60.22 15.55 12.02
N SER A 223 -59.67 16.24 11.02
CA SER A 223 -58.23 16.41 10.78
C SER A 223 -57.61 17.37 11.80
N GLY A 224 -56.53 16.96 12.44
CA GLY A 224 -55.58 17.82 13.13
C GLY A 224 -54.19 17.60 12.54
N SER A 225 -53.76 18.53 11.71
CA SER A 225 -52.45 18.60 11.06
C SER A 225 -51.43 19.30 11.96
N GLY A 226 -50.22 18.75 12.05
CA GLY A 226 -49.07 19.38 12.70
C GLY A 226 -47.78 18.99 11.98
N SER A 227 -47.46 19.70 10.89
CA SER A 227 -46.21 19.58 10.15
C SER A 227 -45.11 20.38 10.84
N GLY A 228 -44.15 19.68 11.44
CA GLY A 228 -42.93 20.26 12.03
C GLY A 228 -41.75 20.06 11.10
N ASP A 229 -41.47 21.09 10.31
CA ASP A 229 -40.25 21.31 9.54
C ASP A 229 -39.08 21.63 10.51
N VAL A 230 -37.98 20.89 10.47
CA VAL A 230 -36.74 21.27 11.17
C VAL A 230 -35.51 20.94 10.32
N LYS A 231 -35.13 21.96 9.55
CA LYS A 231 -33.82 22.21 8.97
C LYS A 231 -32.78 22.41 10.07
N GLY A 232 -32.05 21.34 10.40
CA GLY A 232 -30.96 21.34 11.39
C GLY A 232 -29.58 21.45 10.76
N LYS A 233 -29.02 22.66 10.73
CA LYS A 233 -27.64 22.99 10.33
C LYS A 233 -26.73 22.77 11.55
N GLY A 234 -26.06 21.61 11.63
CA GLY A 234 -25.13 21.28 12.72
C GLY A 234 -23.66 21.39 12.29
N LYS A 235 -22.99 22.50 12.64
CA LYS A 235 -21.52 22.59 12.63
C LYS A 235 -20.98 21.71 13.75
N ALA A 236 -20.22 20.68 13.43
CA ALA A 236 -19.41 19.97 14.41
C ALA A 236 -18.15 20.78 14.72
N VAL A 237 -18.07 21.24 15.96
CA VAL A 237 -16.92 21.91 16.57
C VAL A 237 -15.86 20.85 16.87
N ALA A 238 -14.65 21.05 16.35
CA ALA A 238 -13.47 20.29 16.73
C ALA A 238 -13.06 20.64 18.16
N THR A 239 -13.35 19.77 19.12
CA THR A 239 -12.73 19.80 20.45
C THR A 239 -11.56 18.81 20.49
N SER A 240 -10.35 19.37 20.44
CA SER A 240 -9.08 18.72 20.75
C SER A 240 -8.99 18.41 22.25
N PRO A 241 -8.71 17.17 22.68
CA PRO A 241 -8.28 16.91 24.04
C PRO A 241 -6.76 17.09 24.14
N ARG A 242 -6.35 18.17 24.81
CA ARG A 242 -5.02 18.27 25.41
C ARG A 242 -4.97 17.40 26.67
N ALA A 243 -4.22 16.31 26.63
CA ALA A 243 -3.71 15.64 27.82
C ALA A 243 -2.18 15.71 27.77
N GLY A 244 -1.62 16.61 28.58
CA GLY A 244 -0.18 16.80 28.70
C GLY A 244 0.45 15.70 29.52
N GLU A 245 1.23 14.85 28.88
CA GLU A 245 2.07 13.86 29.55
C GLU A 245 3.38 14.52 29.99
N LYS A 246 3.56 14.63 31.31
CA LYS A 246 4.76 15.17 31.96
C LYS A 246 5.94 14.21 31.78
N LYS A 247 6.79 14.44 30.78
CA LYS A 247 8.11 13.81 30.71
C LYS A 247 9.02 14.36 31.82
N LYS A 248 9.41 13.49 32.76
CA LYS A 248 10.42 13.74 33.78
C LYS A 248 11.76 14.08 33.10
N ARG A 249 12.29 15.26 33.39
CA ARG A 249 13.67 15.67 33.09
C ARG A 249 14.63 14.75 33.83
N VAL A 250 15.31 13.86 33.11
CA VAL A 250 16.56 13.26 33.57
C VAL A 250 17.65 14.32 33.42
N LYS A 251 18.28 14.65 34.54
CA LYS A 251 19.35 15.65 34.66
C LYS A 251 20.65 15.01 34.19
N THR A 252 20.95 15.10 32.90
CA THR A 252 22.25 14.71 32.35
C THR A 252 23.30 15.73 32.80
N SER A 253 24.18 15.31 33.72
CA SER A 253 25.32 16.09 34.18
C SER A 253 26.32 16.30 33.04
N ARG A 254 26.68 17.57 32.82
CA ARG A 254 27.80 18.02 32.00
C ARG A 254 29.12 17.46 32.53
N SER A 255 29.96 16.94 31.63
CA SER A 255 31.41 16.90 31.79
C SER A 255 32.06 17.29 30.46
N SER A 256 32.98 18.28 30.54
CA SER A 256 34.05 18.65 29.59
C SER A 256 33.65 18.88 28.12
N GLN A 257 33.45 20.11 27.64
CA GLN A 257 34.47 21.07 27.19
C GLN A 257 35.63 20.45 26.38
N SER A 258 35.58 20.65 25.06
CA SER A 258 36.71 20.76 24.13
C SER A 258 36.35 21.80 23.05
N PRO A 259 37.32 22.53 22.47
CA PRO A 259 37.10 23.89 21.98
C PRO A 259 36.75 23.99 20.49
N LEU A 260 35.95 25.02 20.22
CA LEU A 260 35.77 25.78 18.97
C LEU A 260 36.89 25.64 17.93
N THR A 261 36.55 25.04 16.79
CA THR A 261 37.19 25.30 15.50
C THR A 261 36.19 26.04 14.62
N ARG A 262 36.58 27.24 14.15
CA ARG A 262 35.84 28.09 13.21
C ARG A 262 35.43 27.32 11.94
N PRO A 263 34.18 27.44 11.45
CA PRO A 263 33.88 27.13 10.06
C PRO A 263 34.30 28.31 9.17
N GLY A 264 35.13 28.03 8.16
CA GLY A 264 35.47 28.98 7.10
C GLY A 264 34.29 29.22 6.15
N PRO A 265 34.32 30.32 5.36
CA PRO A 265 33.27 30.65 4.41
C PRO A 265 33.44 29.81 3.15
N GLY A 266 32.62 28.77 2.98
CA GLY A 266 32.66 27.88 1.81
C GLY A 266 31.32 27.22 1.48
N LEU A 267 30.20 27.81 1.88
CA LEU A 267 28.85 27.24 1.70
C LEU A 267 27.92 28.22 0.98
N VAL A 268 28.33 28.70 -0.19
CA VAL A 268 27.43 29.47 -1.09
C VAL A 268 27.37 28.89 -2.50
N GLU A 269 28.24 27.95 -2.89
CA GLU A 269 28.28 27.43 -4.27
C GLU A 269 27.36 26.22 -4.55
N ASN A 270 26.71 25.63 -3.53
CA ASN A 270 25.90 24.41 -3.69
C ASN A 270 24.39 24.64 -3.92
N LEU A 271 23.91 25.89 -3.98
CA LEU A 271 22.49 26.17 -4.24
C LEU A 271 22.17 26.31 -5.74
N THR A 272 23.16 26.64 -6.57
CA THR A 272 23.01 26.76 -8.02
C THR A 272 23.06 25.41 -8.74
N GLU A 273 23.75 24.41 -8.20
CA GLU A 273 23.86 23.09 -8.82
C GLU A 273 22.59 22.25 -8.62
N ALA A 274 21.91 22.40 -7.47
CA ALA A 274 20.64 21.72 -7.21
C ALA A 274 19.48 22.20 -8.13
N GLN A 275 19.51 23.45 -8.60
CA GLN A 275 18.51 23.97 -9.54
C GLN A 275 18.68 23.41 -10.97
N TRP A 276 19.89 23.05 -11.38
CA TRP A 276 20.14 22.42 -12.70
C TRP A 276 19.59 21.00 -12.77
N TYR A 277 19.67 20.23 -11.68
CA TYR A 277 19.11 18.89 -11.65
C TYR A 277 17.57 18.87 -11.69
N THR A 278 16.89 19.86 -11.10
CA THR A 278 15.42 19.94 -11.19
C THR A 278 14.94 20.41 -12.57
N ALA A 279 15.66 21.33 -13.22
CA ALA A 279 15.33 21.78 -14.58
C ALA A 279 15.60 20.69 -15.65
N SER A 280 16.65 19.88 -15.47
CA SER A 280 16.99 18.77 -16.38
C SER A 280 15.93 17.65 -16.37
N VAL A 281 15.39 17.32 -15.19
CA VAL A 281 14.33 16.29 -15.08
C VAL A 281 13.01 16.76 -15.70
N CYS A 282 12.70 18.06 -15.68
CA CYS A 282 11.54 18.63 -16.37
C CYS A 282 11.71 18.67 -17.91
N ALA A 283 12.93 18.86 -18.43
CA ALA A 283 13.19 18.80 -19.87
C ALA A 283 13.16 17.37 -20.41
N ALA A 284 13.69 16.40 -19.66
CA ALA A 284 13.67 14.99 -20.05
C ALA A 284 12.26 14.36 -20.01
N SER A 285 11.42 14.76 -19.05
CA SER A 285 10.02 14.30 -18.98
C SER A 285 9.13 14.93 -20.07
N GLY A 286 9.42 16.16 -20.51
CA GLY A 286 8.76 16.78 -21.67
C GLY A 286 9.09 16.11 -23.00
N MET A 287 10.33 15.61 -23.18
CA MET A 287 10.70 14.90 -24.41
C MET A 287 10.19 13.46 -24.46
N ALA A 288 10.09 12.76 -23.33
CA ALA A 288 9.58 11.38 -23.28
C ALA A 288 8.07 11.27 -23.59
N VAL A 289 7.28 12.29 -23.22
CA VAL A 289 5.86 12.35 -23.58
C VAL A 289 5.67 12.82 -25.03
N GLY A 290 6.58 13.65 -25.56
CA GLY A 290 6.56 14.05 -26.97
C GLY A 290 6.87 12.90 -27.94
N THR A 291 7.82 12.02 -27.62
CA THR A 291 8.19 10.88 -28.49
C THR A 291 7.15 9.75 -28.49
N LEU A 292 6.45 9.52 -27.38
CA LEU A 292 5.38 8.51 -27.33
C LEU A 292 4.11 8.94 -28.06
N VAL A 293 3.83 10.24 -28.17
CA VAL A 293 2.68 10.75 -28.93
C VAL A 293 2.96 10.81 -30.45
N ASP A 294 4.23 10.92 -30.86
CA ASP A 294 4.62 10.93 -32.28
C ASP A 294 4.75 9.49 -32.86
N GLU A 295 5.19 8.50 -32.06
CA GLU A 295 5.20 7.10 -32.48
C GLU A 295 3.79 6.48 -32.57
N CYS A 296 2.80 7.00 -31.83
CA CYS A 296 1.40 6.55 -31.97
C CYS A 296 0.69 7.13 -33.20
N ASN A 297 1.26 8.11 -33.90
CA ASN A 297 0.67 8.68 -35.13
C ASN A 297 1.24 8.09 -36.43
N PHE A 298 2.33 7.31 -36.38
CA PHE A 298 2.99 6.76 -37.58
C PHE A 298 2.49 5.37 -38.02
N LEU A 299 1.53 4.77 -37.30
CA LEU A 299 0.89 3.51 -37.69
C LEU A 299 -0.50 3.70 -38.31
N ARG A 300 -0.74 4.85 -38.95
CA ARG A 300 -1.94 5.08 -39.77
C ARG A 300 -1.59 5.06 -41.26
N PHE A 301 -1.99 3.95 -41.89
CA PHE A 301 -2.53 3.88 -43.24
C PHE A 301 -1.59 4.14 -44.43
N GLU A 302 -1.01 3.06 -44.96
CA GLU A 302 -0.90 2.86 -46.41
C GLU A 302 -0.95 1.36 -46.72
N GLY A 303 -2.11 0.88 -47.16
CA GLY A 303 -2.34 -0.54 -47.42
C GLY A 303 -3.79 -0.84 -47.80
N VAL A 304 -4.24 -0.24 -48.90
CA VAL A 304 -5.58 -0.45 -49.49
C VAL A 304 -5.71 -1.89 -49.99
N GLY A 305 -6.63 -2.64 -49.40
CA GLY A 305 -7.21 -3.87 -49.94
C GLY A 305 -8.72 -3.79 -49.84
N LEU A 306 -9.39 -3.43 -50.94
CA LEU A 306 -10.84 -3.53 -51.11
C LEU A 306 -11.23 -5.01 -51.03
N GLY A 307 -11.99 -5.39 -50.00
CA GLY A 307 -12.46 -6.76 -49.83
C GLY A 307 -13.65 -6.83 -48.87
N GLU A 308 -14.83 -6.82 -49.49
CA GLU A 308 -16.15 -7.30 -49.02
C GLU A 308 -16.71 -6.79 -47.68
N GLU A 309 -17.84 -6.10 -47.84
CA GLU A 309 -18.80 -5.67 -46.83
C GLU A 309 -19.25 -6.88 -45.99
N GLY A 310 -18.72 -6.99 -44.77
CA GLY A 310 -19.24 -7.85 -43.71
C GLY A 310 -20.10 -7.01 -42.78
N GLU A 311 -21.37 -7.39 -42.67
CA GLU A 311 -22.41 -6.77 -41.83
C GLU A 311 -21.87 -6.45 -40.43
N GLU A 312 -21.85 -5.15 -40.08
CA GLU A 312 -21.57 -4.66 -38.74
C GLU A 312 -22.72 -5.07 -37.82
N GLU A 313 -22.54 -6.17 -37.08
CA GLU A 313 -23.36 -6.51 -35.94
C GLU A 313 -23.06 -5.50 -34.83
N GLU A 314 -23.89 -4.46 -34.72
CA GLU A 314 -23.93 -3.49 -33.63
C GLU A 314 -24.07 -4.26 -32.29
N THR A 315 -22.92 -4.65 -31.73
CA THR A 315 -22.88 -5.19 -30.38
C THR A 315 -23.01 -3.99 -29.46
N ASP A 316 -24.20 -3.81 -28.90
CA ASP A 316 -24.49 -2.88 -27.80
C ASP A 316 -23.51 -3.19 -26.65
N MET A 317 -22.34 -2.51 -26.68
CA MET A 317 -21.50 -2.37 -25.51
C MET A 317 -22.30 -1.55 -24.52
N GLU A 318 -23.04 -2.24 -23.64
CA GLU A 318 -23.61 -1.66 -22.43
C GLU A 318 -22.54 -0.75 -21.84
N ALA A 319 -22.85 0.55 -21.77
CA ALA A 319 -21.99 1.54 -21.16
C ALA A 319 -21.78 1.14 -19.70
N VAL A 320 -20.71 0.41 -19.44
CA VAL A 320 -20.28 0.04 -18.10
C VAL A 320 -20.03 1.36 -17.39
N ASP A 321 -20.83 1.62 -16.36
CA ASP A 321 -20.77 2.85 -15.59
C ASP A 321 -19.38 2.96 -14.96
N GLN A 322 -18.52 3.74 -15.61
CA GLN A 322 -17.11 3.86 -15.26
C GLN A 322 -16.94 4.38 -13.83
N GLU A 323 -17.92 5.13 -13.33
CA GLU A 323 -17.98 5.60 -11.94
C GLU A 323 -18.14 4.44 -10.94
N ALA A 324 -18.92 3.41 -11.29
CA ALA A 324 -19.10 2.23 -10.45
C ALA A 324 -17.80 1.40 -10.35
N VAL A 325 -17.05 1.29 -11.46
CA VAL A 325 -15.77 0.58 -11.47
C VAL A 325 -14.71 1.33 -10.66
N GLU A 326 -14.65 2.66 -10.77
CA GLU A 326 -13.74 3.48 -9.96
C GLU A 326 -14.06 3.40 -8.47
N GLN A 327 -15.34 3.30 -8.10
CA GLN A 327 -15.76 3.17 -6.72
C GLN A 327 -15.39 1.81 -6.10
N GLU A 328 -15.56 0.71 -6.84
CA GLU A 328 -15.13 -0.63 -6.39
C GLU A 328 -13.60 -0.73 -6.22
N VAL A 329 -12.84 -0.13 -7.14
CA VAL A 329 -11.37 -0.08 -7.04
C VAL A 329 -10.93 0.72 -5.82
N ALA A 330 -11.61 1.82 -5.50
CA ALA A 330 -11.32 2.63 -4.32
C ALA A 330 -11.63 1.90 -3.00
N GLU A 331 -12.70 1.08 -2.94
CA GLU A 331 -12.99 0.23 -1.78
C GLU A 331 -11.93 -0.86 -1.59
N LEU A 332 -11.53 -1.55 -2.66
CA LEU A 332 -10.49 -2.59 -2.60
C LEU A 332 -9.12 -2.03 -2.19
N GLN A 333 -8.73 -0.85 -2.66
CA GLN A 333 -7.50 -0.21 -2.21
C GLN A 333 -7.51 0.11 -0.71
N LYS A 334 -8.68 0.48 -0.17
CA LYS A 334 -8.83 0.80 1.24
C LYS A 334 -8.71 -0.45 2.12
N GLU A 335 -9.23 -1.58 1.67
CA GLU A 335 -9.11 -2.86 2.37
C GLU A 335 -7.66 -3.41 2.36
N ILE A 336 -6.90 -3.17 1.29
CA ILE A 336 -5.50 -3.62 1.18
C ILE A 336 -4.54 -2.72 1.98
N LEU A 337 -4.82 -1.42 2.04
CA LEU A 337 -3.95 -0.42 2.69
C LEU A 337 -4.24 -0.20 4.17
N GLU A 338 -5.35 -0.71 4.71
CA GLU A 338 -5.55 -0.72 6.16
C GLU A 338 -4.74 -1.88 6.77
N PRO A 339 -3.66 -1.58 7.52
CA PRO A 339 -2.87 -2.63 8.18
C PRO A 339 -3.78 -3.35 9.17
N GLN A 340 -3.86 -4.68 9.04
CA GLN A 340 -4.50 -5.51 10.06
C GLN A 340 -3.91 -5.16 11.43
N PRO A 341 -4.74 -5.00 12.47
CA PRO A 341 -4.24 -4.76 13.82
C PRO A 341 -3.31 -5.92 14.19
N SER A 342 -2.04 -5.60 14.44
CA SER A 342 -1.05 -6.57 14.86
C SER A 342 -1.45 -7.15 16.21
N ASP A 343 -1.60 -8.47 16.30
CA ASP A 343 -1.93 -9.26 17.50
C ASP A 343 -0.85 -9.21 18.61
N ASP A 344 -0.02 -8.16 18.69
CA ASP A 344 1.09 -8.01 19.64
C ASP A 344 0.66 -7.42 21.01
N GLU A 345 -0.64 -7.39 21.32
CA GLU A 345 -1.17 -6.98 22.63
C GLU A 345 -2.05 -8.09 23.25
N MET A 346 -1.44 -9.25 23.54
CA MET A 346 -1.95 -10.23 24.54
C MET A 346 -0.84 -10.81 25.41
#